data_AF-A0A8S3DTE0-F1
#
_entry.id   AF-A0A8S3DTE0-F1
#
_cell.length_a   1.000
_cell.length_b   1.000
_cell.length_c   1.000
_cell.angle_alpha   90.00
_cell.angle_beta   90.00
_cell.angle_gamma   90.00
#
_symmetry.space_group_name_H-M   'P 1'
#
loop_
_entity.id
_entity.type
_entity.pdbx_description
1 polymer ?
#
loop_
_entity_poly.entity_id
_entity_poly.type
_entity_poly.pdbx_seq_one_letter_code
_entity_poly.pdbx_strand_id
1 'polypeptide(L)'
;KTNNQLLRFIQALLHIGDLEHTLSLFNNLPRWSCTSYREINTLLTKIIGYMVDPLYKNHSDLHTSFLQYDLNNPLNSNVCPRELKLIKTWNEFRENILPLLLNLGAYCQDRLLFMQLTRLCTNLIKKSIVKDEQQEDILLLIDEVLLPSLSLLDVNSCLAIELWSLMKLFPFDVRYGLYGQWQEDTYRKTPQLLFIKQDVADKSRAILR
;
A
#
# COMPACT_ATOMS: atom_id res chain seq x y z
N LYS A 1 -7.07 -3.62 -28.15
CA LYS A 1 -6.21 -2.45 -27.83
C LYS A 1 -7.05 -1.18 -27.89
N THR A 2 -7.96 -0.99 -26.93
CA THR A 2 -8.62 0.30 -26.72
C THR A 2 -7.62 1.18 -25.99
N ASN A 3 -7.01 2.12 -26.73
CA ASN A 3 -6.13 3.13 -26.16
C ASN A 3 -6.97 4.03 -25.26
N ASN A 4 -7.14 3.67 -23.99
CA ASN A 4 -7.71 4.57 -23.00
C ASN A 4 -6.70 5.71 -22.79
N GLN A 5 -6.85 6.78 -23.58
CA GLN A 5 -5.98 7.96 -23.57
C GLN A 5 -5.84 8.54 -22.17
N LEU A 6 -6.91 8.47 -21.37
CA LEU A 6 -6.90 8.86 -19.95
C LEU A 6 -5.90 8.05 -19.12
N LEU A 7 -5.85 6.72 -19.27
CA LEU A 7 -4.88 5.89 -18.54
C LEU A 7 -3.45 6.21 -18.95
N ARG A 8 -3.22 6.47 -20.25
CA ARG A 8 -1.89 6.89 -20.75
C ARG A 8 -1.51 8.28 -20.26
N PHE A 9 -2.48 9.18 -20.12
CA PHE A 9 -2.28 10.51 -19.56
C PHE A 9 -1.88 10.43 -18.08
N ILE A 10 -2.62 9.66 -17.27
CA ILE A 10 -2.28 9.40 -15.86
C ILE A 10 -0.89 8.75 -15.74
N GLN A 11 -0.59 7.77 -16.58
CA GLN A 11 0.72 7.15 -16.63
C GLN A 11 1.83 8.18 -16.94
N ALA A 12 1.59 9.09 -17.89
CA ALA A 12 2.54 10.16 -18.20
C ALA A 12 2.73 11.13 -17.03
N LEU A 13 1.65 11.52 -16.33
CA LEU A 13 1.73 12.36 -15.14
C LEU A 13 2.57 11.70 -14.02
N LEU A 14 2.37 10.40 -13.79
CA LEU A 14 3.16 9.63 -12.84
C LEU A 14 4.64 9.56 -13.24
N HIS A 15 4.96 9.41 -14.53
CA HIS A 15 6.34 9.44 -15.00
C HIS A 15 7.03 10.79 -14.83
N ILE A 16 6.26 11.88 -14.86
CA ILE A 16 6.73 13.25 -14.61
C ILE A 16 6.85 13.53 -13.10
N GLY A 17 6.14 12.76 -12.26
CA GLY A 17 6.09 12.96 -10.82
C GLY A 17 5.06 14.00 -10.37
N ASP A 18 4.05 14.32 -11.20
CA ASP A 18 2.96 15.21 -10.82
C ASP A 18 1.88 14.48 -10.02
N LEU A 19 2.09 14.39 -8.71
CA LEU A 19 1.22 13.63 -7.80
C LEU A 19 -0.06 14.38 -7.43
N GLU A 20 -0.03 15.71 -7.38
CA GLU A 20 -1.21 16.52 -7.03
C GLU A 20 -2.32 16.37 -8.07
N HIS A 21 -1.96 16.55 -9.35
CA HIS A 21 -2.93 16.38 -10.44
C HIS A 21 -3.34 14.93 -10.58
N THR A 22 -2.42 13.98 -10.38
CA THR A 22 -2.75 12.56 -10.40
C THR A 22 -3.76 12.18 -9.31
N LEU A 23 -3.56 12.68 -8.08
CA LEU A 23 -4.51 12.51 -6.98
C LEU A 23 -5.87 13.11 -7.29
N SER A 24 -5.90 14.32 -7.84
CA SER A 24 -7.15 14.96 -8.24
C SER A 24 -7.92 14.12 -9.26
N LEU A 25 -7.22 13.49 -10.20
CA LEU A 25 -7.82 12.59 -11.19
C LEU A 25 -8.31 11.29 -10.55
N PHE A 26 -7.54 10.68 -9.65
CA PHE A 26 -7.98 9.48 -8.94
C PHE A 26 -9.24 9.73 -8.11
N ASN A 27 -9.34 10.86 -7.43
CA ASN A 27 -10.50 11.20 -6.63
C ASN A 27 -11.76 11.46 -7.48
N ASN A 28 -11.59 11.89 -8.74
CA ASN A 28 -12.69 12.17 -9.66
C ASN A 28 -13.14 10.94 -10.48
N LEU A 29 -12.36 9.86 -10.45
CA LEU A 29 -12.65 8.63 -11.19
C LEU A 29 -13.27 7.56 -10.28
N PRO A 30 -13.97 6.57 -10.85
CA PRO A 30 -14.48 5.45 -10.06
C PRO A 30 -13.35 4.77 -9.27
N ARG A 31 -13.64 4.38 -8.03
CA ARG A 31 -12.66 3.76 -7.14
C ARG A 31 -11.96 2.58 -7.82
N TRP A 32 -10.64 2.60 -7.73
CA TRP A 32 -9.73 1.57 -8.24
C TRP A 32 -9.73 1.31 -9.75
N SER A 33 -10.42 2.12 -10.57
CA SER A 33 -10.45 1.93 -12.02
C SER A 33 -9.08 2.09 -12.69
N CYS A 34 -8.22 2.94 -12.12
CA CYS A 34 -6.88 3.20 -12.63
C CYS A 34 -5.83 2.30 -11.99
N THR A 35 -5.97 2.01 -10.69
CA THR A 35 -4.99 1.24 -9.92
C THR A 35 -5.07 -0.26 -10.17
N SER A 36 -6.16 -0.73 -10.79
CA SER A 36 -6.25 -2.07 -11.37
C SER A 36 -5.36 -2.27 -12.60
N TYR A 37 -4.93 -1.19 -13.27
CA TYR A 37 -4.05 -1.27 -14.43
C TYR A 37 -2.60 -1.44 -13.99
N ARG A 38 -1.94 -2.51 -14.46
CA ARG A 38 -0.63 -2.96 -13.95
C ARG A 38 0.45 -1.88 -14.09
N GLU A 39 0.52 -1.18 -15.21
CA GLU A 39 1.57 -0.21 -15.47
C GLU A 39 1.43 1.02 -14.55
N ILE A 40 0.20 1.50 -14.33
CA ILE A 40 -0.07 2.60 -13.38
C ILE A 40 0.24 2.14 -11.96
N ASN A 41 -0.22 0.94 -11.60
CA ASN A 41 0.01 0.36 -10.29
C ASN A 41 1.50 0.26 -9.95
N THR A 42 2.27 -0.40 -10.82
CA THR A 42 3.69 -0.64 -10.61
C THR A 42 4.52 0.64 -10.57
N LEU A 43 4.12 1.68 -11.31
CA LEU A 43 4.77 2.99 -11.21
C LEU A 43 4.42 3.67 -9.90
N LEU A 44 3.14 3.68 -9.53
CA LEU A 44 2.65 4.30 -8.30
C LEU A 44 3.27 3.65 -7.06
N THR A 45 3.31 2.32 -6.97
CA THR A 45 3.93 1.62 -5.84
C THR A 45 5.41 1.92 -5.72
N LYS A 46 6.14 2.01 -6.84
CA LYS A 46 7.56 2.39 -6.84
C LYS A 46 7.78 3.83 -6.41
N ILE A 47 6.94 4.77 -6.87
CA ILE A 47 7.01 6.18 -6.45
C ILE A 47 6.76 6.30 -4.95
N ILE A 48 5.71 5.66 -4.43
CA ILE A 48 5.41 5.66 -3.01
C ILE A 48 6.56 5.02 -2.21
N GLY A 49 7.06 3.86 -2.64
CA GLY A 49 8.20 3.19 -2.00
C GLY A 49 9.44 4.07 -1.95
N TYR A 50 9.77 4.76 -3.04
CA TYR A 50 10.89 5.71 -3.11
C TYR A 50 10.70 6.91 -2.16
N MET A 51 9.49 7.49 -2.10
CA MET A 51 9.21 8.64 -1.24
C MET A 51 9.21 8.29 0.25
N VAL A 52 8.76 7.08 0.60
CA VAL A 52 8.66 6.59 1.99
C VAL A 52 10.00 6.04 2.50
N ASP A 53 10.93 5.65 1.61
CA ASP A 53 12.20 5.03 1.97
C ASP A 53 13.01 5.76 3.06
N PRO A 54 13.15 7.10 3.05
CA PRO A 54 13.89 7.81 4.09
C PRO A 54 13.20 7.74 5.45
N LEU A 55 11.88 7.89 5.49
CA LEU A 55 11.08 7.72 6.71
C LEU A 55 11.20 6.29 7.24
N TYR A 56 11.14 5.30 6.35
CA TYR A 56 11.33 3.90 6.69
C TYR A 56 12.72 3.64 7.28
N LYS A 57 13.80 4.09 6.63
CA LYS A 57 15.18 3.93 7.11
C LYS A 57 15.37 4.52 8.51
N ASN A 58 14.82 5.71 8.77
CA ASN A 58 14.92 6.39 10.07
C ASN A 58 14.22 5.63 11.21
N HIS A 59 13.11 4.94 10.92
CA HIS A 59 12.31 4.23 11.93
C HIS A 59 12.52 2.71 11.94
N SER A 60 13.25 2.17 10.97
CA SER A 60 13.55 0.75 10.87
C SER A 60 14.47 0.30 12.01
N ASP A 61 14.25 -0.94 12.47
CA ASP A 61 15.11 -1.58 13.47
C ASP A 61 16.16 -2.50 12.78
N LEU A 62 16.32 -2.33 11.46
CA LEU A 62 17.28 -3.09 10.67
C LEU A 62 18.69 -2.56 10.94
N HIS A 63 19.67 -3.47 10.97
CA HIS A 63 21.07 -3.07 11.07
C HIS A 63 21.46 -2.22 9.86
N THR A 64 22.32 -1.22 10.09
CA THR A 64 22.71 -0.21 9.08
C THR A 64 23.27 -0.82 7.80
N SER A 65 23.92 -1.99 7.88
CA SER A 65 24.39 -2.73 6.69
C SER A 65 23.27 -3.12 5.73
N PHE A 66 22.06 -3.39 6.24
CA PHE A 66 20.89 -3.71 5.42
C PHE A 66 20.16 -2.46 4.90
N LEU A 67 20.57 -1.26 5.33
CA LEU A 67 19.99 0.02 4.91
C LEU A 67 20.86 0.76 3.87
N GLN A 68 22.00 0.19 3.49
CA GLN A 68 22.93 0.75 2.50
C GLN A 68 22.42 0.63 1.05
N TYR A 69 21.23 0.05 0.82
CA TYR A 69 20.62 0.06 -0.49
C TYR A 69 19.95 1.41 -0.76
N ASP A 70 20.09 1.92 -1.96
CA ASP A 70 19.32 3.06 -2.45
C ASP A 70 18.32 2.58 -3.50
N LEU A 71 17.07 3.00 -3.33
CA LEU A 71 16.06 2.76 -4.34
C LEU A 71 16.34 3.66 -5.54
N ASN A 72 16.33 3.07 -6.73
CA ASN A 72 16.45 3.84 -7.96
C ASN A 72 15.25 4.79 -8.09
N ASN A 73 15.52 6.04 -8.47
CA ASN A 73 14.45 6.99 -8.74
C ASN A 73 13.54 6.43 -9.86
N PRO A 74 12.24 6.22 -9.59
CA PRO A 74 11.32 5.61 -10.55
C PRO A 74 10.88 6.56 -11.67
N LEU A 75 11.21 7.86 -11.58
CA LEU A 75 10.87 8.84 -12.60
C LEU A 75 11.75 8.70 -13.85
N ASN A 76 11.19 9.09 -15.00
CA ASN A 76 11.95 9.15 -16.22
C ASN A 76 12.72 10.48 -16.27
N SER A 77 13.97 10.46 -15.80
CA SER A 77 14.87 11.62 -15.74
C SER A 77 15.07 12.33 -17.08
N ASN A 78 14.74 11.68 -18.20
CA ASN A 78 14.89 12.23 -19.54
C ASN A 78 13.77 13.21 -19.94
N VAL A 79 12.65 13.26 -19.22
CA VAL A 79 11.46 14.03 -19.63
C VAL A 79 11.31 15.33 -18.83
N CYS A 80 11.53 15.29 -17.51
CA CYS A 80 11.47 16.48 -16.64
C CYS A 80 12.34 16.27 -15.38
N PRO A 81 13.12 17.28 -14.94
CA PRO A 81 13.96 17.22 -13.74
C PRO A 81 13.17 17.49 -12.45
N ARG A 82 11.91 17.06 -12.35
CA ARG A 82 11.16 17.20 -11.10
C ARG A 82 11.71 16.21 -10.08
N GLU A 83 12.06 16.72 -8.90
CA GLU A 83 12.48 15.90 -7.77
C GLU A 83 11.26 15.52 -6.94
N LEU A 84 11.11 14.22 -6.64
CA LEU A 84 10.10 13.76 -5.70
C LEU A 84 10.47 14.25 -4.31
N LYS A 85 9.49 14.82 -3.60
CA LYS A 85 9.67 15.21 -2.20
C LYS A 85 9.84 13.95 -1.35
N LEU A 86 11.06 13.75 -0.86
CA LEU A 86 11.39 12.70 0.09
C LEU A 86 10.78 13.00 1.46
N ILE A 87 10.10 12.02 2.05
CA ILE A 87 9.34 12.20 3.28
C ILE A 87 10.18 11.81 4.47
N LYS A 88 10.21 12.68 5.48
CA LYS A 88 11.01 12.49 6.70
C LYS A 88 10.17 12.44 7.96
N THR A 89 8.93 12.94 7.92
CA THR A 89 8.04 13.01 9.08
C THR A 89 6.71 12.30 8.83
N TRP A 90 6.03 11.89 9.91
CA TRP A 90 4.71 11.27 9.79
C TRP A 90 3.64 12.22 9.26
N ASN A 91 3.70 13.51 9.61
CA ASN A 91 2.73 14.49 9.12
C ASN A 91 2.79 14.61 7.60
N GLU A 92 4.00 14.66 7.05
CA GLU A 92 4.20 14.65 5.59
C GLU A 92 3.74 13.34 4.94
N PHE A 93 3.89 12.21 5.63
CA PHE A 93 3.35 10.93 5.18
C PHE A 93 1.81 10.95 5.13
N ARG A 94 1.16 11.48 6.17
CA ARG A 94 -0.30 11.62 6.25
C ARG A 94 -0.86 12.53 5.17
N GLU A 95 -0.20 13.64 4.89
CA GLU A 95 -0.67 14.61 3.88
C GLU A 95 -0.45 14.13 2.45
N ASN A 96 0.71 13.53 2.16
CA ASN A 96 1.14 13.28 0.78
C ASN A 96 0.98 11.82 0.33
N ILE A 97 1.19 10.85 1.23
CA ILE A 97 1.24 9.42 0.88
C ILE A 97 -0.04 8.69 1.24
N LEU A 98 -0.62 8.98 2.40
CA LEU A 98 -1.85 8.33 2.82
C LEU A 98 -2.97 8.46 1.76
N PRO A 99 -3.23 9.63 1.13
CA PRO A 99 -4.24 9.72 0.06
C PRO A 99 -3.91 8.88 -1.17
N LEU A 100 -2.61 8.74 -1.52
CA LEU A 100 -2.17 7.87 -2.62
C LEU A 100 -2.38 6.39 -2.29
N LEU A 101 -2.06 5.98 -1.05
CA LEU A 101 -2.26 4.62 -0.57
C LEU A 101 -3.74 4.26 -0.49
N LEU A 102 -4.61 5.16 -0.05
CA LEU A 102 -6.06 4.92 -0.02
C LEU A 102 -6.65 4.76 -1.43
N ASN A 103 -6.18 5.55 -2.40
CA ASN A 103 -6.56 5.39 -3.81
C ASN A 103 -6.00 4.09 -4.43
N LEU A 104 -4.82 3.63 -3.98
CA LEU A 104 -4.28 2.32 -4.33
C LEU A 104 -5.14 1.19 -3.75
N GLY A 105 -5.55 1.32 -2.49
CA GLY A 105 -6.39 0.36 -1.77
C GLY A 105 -5.83 -1.06 -1.81
N ALA A 106 -6.67 -2.00 -2.25
CA ALA A 106 -6.34 -3.42 -2.33
C ALA A 106 -5.24 -3.77 -3.35
N TYR A 107 -4.84 -2.82 -4.19
CA TYR A 107 -3.89 -3.06 -5.26
C TYR A 107 -2.43 -2.81 -4.85
N CYS A 108 -2.07 -2.86 -3.57
CA CYS A 108 -0.66 -2.79 -3.15
C CYS A 108 0.06 -4.13 -3.42
N GLN A 109 0.29 -4.44 -4.69
CA GLN A 109 0.89 -5.71 -5.13
C GLN A 109 2.41 -5.75 -5.00
N ASP A 110 3.07 -4.61 -4.83
CA ASP A 110 4.51 -4.57 -4.64
C ASP A 110 4.90 -5.03 -3.24
N ARG A 111 5.60 -6.17 -3.18
CA ARG A 111 6.01 -6.82 -1.93
C ARG A 111 6.95 -5.94 -1.12
N LEU A 112 7.79 -5.16 -1.79
CA LEU A 112 8.74 -4.30 -1.11
C LEU A 112 8.02 -3.18 -0.35
N LEU A 113 7.10 -2.48 -1.04
CA LEU A 113 6.28 -1.44 -0.43
C LEU A 113 5.45 -2.00 0.73
N PHE A 114 4.82 -3.16 0.54
CA PHE A 114 4.04 -3.81 1.59
C PHE A 114 4.88 -4.05 2.85
N MET A 115 6.08 -4.61 2.68
CA MET A 115 7.01 -4.86 3.79
C MET A 115 7.52 -3.58 4.45
N GLN A 116 7.80 -2.55 3.65
CA GLN A 116 8.22 -1.25 4.19
C GLN A 116 7.12 -0.64 5.05
N LEU A 117 5.87 -0.65 4.58
CA LEU A 117 4.72 -0.10 5.30
C LEU A 117 4.42 -0.87 6.59
N THR A 118 4.37 -2.20 6.55
CA THR A 118 4.08 -3.02 7.74
C THR A 118 5.13 -2.81 8.83
N ARG A 119 6.41 -2.81 8.46
CA ARG A 119 7.53 -2.61 9.39
C ARG A 119 7.58 -1.19 9.94
N LEU A 120 7.38 -0.19 9.08
CA LEU A 120 7.27 1.22 9.48
C LEU A 120 6.21 1.36 10.58
N CYS A 121 4.98 0.90 10.30
CA CYS A 121 3.86 0.99 11.24
C CYS A 121 4.14 0.22 12.55
N THR A 122 4.72 -0.98 12.43
CA THR A 122 5.07 -1.83 13.59
C THR A 122 6.03 -1.10 14.52
N ASN A 123 7.07 -0.48 13.95
CA ASN A 123 8.10 0.18 14.73
C ASN A 123 7.63 1.49 15.33
N LEU A 124 6.74 2.22 14.64
CA LEU A 124 6.10 3.41 15.19
C LEU A 124 5.29 3.06 16.43
N ILE A 125 4.41 2.05 16.35
CA ILE A 125 3.58 1.61 17.48
C ILE A 125 4.44 1.09 18.63
N LYS A 126 5.44 0.24 18.36
CA LYS A 126 6.33 -0.31 19.39
C LYS A 126 7.08 0.77 20.17
N LYS A 127 7.54 1.83 19.49
CA LYS A 127 8.28 2.91 20.14
C LYS A 127 7.37 3.79 21.01
N SER A 128 6.06 3.55 21.05
CA SER A 128 5.06 4.35 21.79
C SER A 128 5.14 5.85 21.49
N ILE A 129 5.66 6.19 20.31
CA ILE A 129 5.73 7.58 19.80
C ILE A 129 4.36 7.99 19.23
N VAL A 130 3.46 7.03 19.07
CA VAL A 130 2.17 7.16 18.40
C VAL A 130 1.22 7.95 19.26
N LYS A 131 0.81 9.11 18.73
CA LYS A 131 -0.38 9.84 19.19
C LYS A 131 -1.63 9.12 18.70
N ASP A 132 -2.77 9.30 19.37
CA ASP A 132 -4.04 8.65 19.00
C ASP A 132 -4.38 8.80 17.51
N GLU A 133 -4.17 9.99 16.94
CA GLU A 133 -4.38 10.25 15.50
C GLU A 133 -3.53 9.36 14.58
N GLN A 134 -2.26 9.11 14.95
CA GLN A 134 -1.37 8.26 14.15
C GLN A 134 -1.78 6.79 14.25
N GLN A 135 -2.35 6.39 15.38
CA GLN A 135 -2.88 5.04 15.55
C GLN A 135 -4.09 4.81 14.65
N GLU A 136 -4.98 5.80 14.54
CA GLU A 136 -6.14 5.76 13.64
C GLU A 136 -5.70 5.69 12.17
N ASP A 137 -4.72 6.51 11.77
CA ASP A 137 -4.16 6.47 10.41
C ASP A 137 -3.59 5.07 10.08
N ILE A 138 -2.91 4.42 11.04
CA ILE A 138 -2.36 3.06 10.85
C ILE A 138 -3.49 2.02 10.76
N LEU A 139 -4.52 2.12 11.59
CA LEU A 139 -5.68 1.23 11.52
C LEU A 139 -6.39 1.36 10.16
N LEU A 140 -6.53 2.58 9.65
CA LEU A 140 -7.07 2.84 8.32
C LEU A 140 -6.22 2.20 7.23
N LEU A 141 -4.88 2.28 7.32
CA LEU A 141 -3.97 1.60 6.40
C LEU A 141 -4.12 0.08 6.44
N ILE A 142 -4.31 -0.50 7.62
CA ILE A 142 -4.50 -1.95 7.76
C ILE A 142 -5.78 -2.39 7.06
N ASP A 143 -6.88 -1.67 7.28
CA ASP A 143 -8.21 -2.03 6.76
C ASP A 143 -8.38 -1.75 5.25
N GLU A 144 -7.94 -0.59 4.77
CA GLU A 144 -8.15 -0.19 3.37
C GLU A 144 -7.06 -0.68 2.41
N VAL A 145 -5.84 -0.94 2.91
CA VAL A 145 -4.69 -1.24 2.05
C VAL A 145 -4.10 -2.61 2.35
N LEU A 146 -3.63 -2.86 3.57
CA LEU A 146 -2.79 -4.03 3.85
C LEU A 146 -3.59 -5.35 3.85
N LEU A 147 -4.73 -5.44 4.54
CA LEU A 147 -5.55 -6.65 4.57
C LEU A 147 -6.16 -7.00 3.20
N PRO A 148 -6.74 -6.04 2.45
CA PRO A 148 -7.23 -6.31 1.10
C PRO A 148 -6.09 -6.71 0.16
N SER A 149 -4.92 -6.05 0.24
CA SER A 149 -3.77 -6.39 -0.62
C SER A 149 -3.19 -7.76 -0.31
N LEU A 150 -3.13 -8.17 0.97
CA LEU A 150 -2.71 -9.51 1.36
C LEU A 150 -3.58 -10.60 0.72
N SER A 151 -4.87 -10.32 0.57
CA SER A 151 -5.83 -11.25 -0.05
C SER A 151 -5.64 -11.37 -1.57
N LEU A 152 -5.12 -10.33 -2.23
CA LEU A 152 -4.85 -10.31 -3.68
C LEU A 152 -3.45 -10.82 -4.04
N LEU A 153 -2.51 -10.77 -3.10
CA LEU A 153 -1.14 -11.22 -3.31
C LEU A 153 -1.06 -12.74 -3.44
N ASP A 154 -0.14 -13.20 -4.30
CA ASP A 154 0.18 -14.62 -4.40
C ASP A 154 0.70 -15.16 -3.05
N VAL A 155 0.43 -16.44 -2.80
CA VAL A 155 0.73 -17.15 -1.53
C VAL A 155 2.10 -16.76 -0.97
N ASN A 156 2.09 -15.92 0.07
CA ASN A 156 3.30 -15.44 0.73
C ASN A 156 3.08 -15.36 2.24
N SER A 157 3.41 -16.45 2.93
CA SER A 157 3.32 -16.57 4.38
C SER A 157 4.17 -15.53 5.11
N CYS A 158 5.30 -15.12 4.55
CA CYS A 158 6.19 -14.14 5.16
C CYS A 158 5.52 -12.77 5.32
N LEU A 159 4.79 -12.31 4.29
CA LEU A 159 4.06 -11.05 4.35
C LEU A 159 2.93 -11.09 5.38
N ALA A 160 2.25 -12.23 5.48
CA ALA A 160 1.20 -12.45 6.49
C ALA A 160 1.77 -12.42 7.91
N ILE A 161 2.94 -13.02 8.15
CA ILE A 161 3.62 -13.00 9.45
C ILE A 161 4.07 -11.58 9.83
N GLU A 162 4.56 -10.82 8.87
CA GLU A 162 4.95 -9.42 9.09
C GLU A 162 3.72 -8.56 9.42
N LEU A 163 2.62 -8.70 8.66
CA LEU A 163 1.36 -8.01 8.97
C LEU A 163 0.81 -8.43 10.34
N TRP A 164 0.88 -9.72 10.69
CA TRP A 164 0.48 -10.19 12.02
C TRP A 164 1.34 -9.57 13.14
N SER A 165 2.63 -9.34 12.88
CA SER A 165 3.53 -8.69 13.84
C SER A 165 3.15 -7.25 14.14
N LEU A 166 2.49 -6.57 13.19
CA LEU A 166 1.81 -5.29 13.39
C LEU A 166 0.48 -5.48 14.16
N MET A 167 -0.41 -6.34 13.66
CA MET A 167 -1.75 -6.50 14.22
C MET A 167 -1.75 -6.92 15.69
N LYS A 168 -0.82 -7.78 16.11
CA LYS A 168 -0.73 -8.26 17.50
C LYS A 168 -0.41 -7.18 18.53
N LEU A 169 0.05 -6.00 18.10
CA LEU A 169 0.31 -4.87 18.98
C LEU A 169 -0.97 -4.16 19.44
N PHE A 170 -2.08 -4.36 18.72
CA PHE A 170 -3.35 -3.76 19.06
C PHE A 170 -4.13 -4.59 20.09
N PRO A 171 -5.00 -3.94 20.91
CA PRO A 171 -5.89 -4.63 21.84
C PRO A 171 -6.78 -5.68 21.14
N PHE A 172 -7.29 -6.63 21.93
CA PHE A 172 -8.14 -7.71 21.46
C PHE A 172 -9.34 -7.19 20.64
N ASP A 173 -10.06 -6.20 21.17
CA ASP A 173 -11.30 -5.70 20.55
C ASP A 173 -11.07 -5.15 19.15
N VAL A 174 -10.00 -4.37 18.98
CA VAL A 174 -9.60 -3.79 17.70
C VAL A 174 -9.24 -4.88 16.68
N ARG A 175 -8.50 -5.91 17.10
CA ARG A 175 -8.12 -7.02 16.20
C ARG A 175 -9.33 -7.79 15.69
N TYR A 176 -10.30 -8.07 16.55
CA TYR A 176 -11.52 -8.77 16.15
C TYR A 176 -12.43 -7.90 15.29
N GLY A 177 -12.46 -6.59 15.54
CA GLY A 177 -13.09 -5.62 14.62
C GLY A 177 -12.52 -5.72 13.21
N LEU A 178 -11.18 -5.69 13.09
CA LEU A 178 -10.48 -5.83 11.80
C LEU A 178 -10.79 -7.17 11.11
N TYR A 179 -10.85 -8.27 11.85
CA TYR A 179 -11.22 -9.57 11.27
C TYR A 179 -12.65 -9.61 10.75
N GLY A 180 -13.59 -9.02 11.49
CA GLY A 180 -14.99 -8.92 11.06
C GLY A 180 -15.11 -8.11 9.77
N GLN A 181 -14.48 -6.95 9.72
CA GLN A 181 -14.42 -6.10 8.52
C GLN A 181 -13.78 -6.83 7.34
N TRP A 182 -12.67 -7.54 7.59
CA TRP A 182 -11.98 -8.28 6.55
C TRP A 182 -12.83 -9.42 5.96
N GLN A 183 -13.55 -10.15 6.81
CA GLN A 183 -14.40 -11.26 6.38
C GLN A 183 -15.61 -10.80 5.55
N GLU A 184 -16.29 -9.74 6.03
CA GLU A 184 -17.59 -9.32 5.50
C GLU A 184 -17.50 -8.22 4.45
N ASP A 185 -16.75 -7.15 4.72
CA ASP A 185 -16.78 -5.91 3.94
C ASP A 185 -15.67 -5.88 2.88
N THR A 186 -14.45 -6.28 3.23
CA THR A 186 -13.28 -6.17 2.35
C THR A 186 -13.47 -6.92 1.02
N TYR A 187 -14.06 -8.11 1.03
CA TYR A 187 -14.30 -8.88 -0.20
C TYR A 187 -15.41 -8.31 -1.10
N ARG A 188 -16.25 -7.42 -0.57
CA ARG A 188 -17.29 -6.73 -1.35
C ARG A 188 -16.77 -5.47 -2.04
N LYS A 189 -15.59 -4.97 -1.65
CA LYS A 189 -14.97 -3.77 -2.20
C LYS A 189 -14.67 -3.93 -3.70
N THR A 190 -14.05 -5.05 -4.09
CA THR A 190 -13.53 -5.23 -5.47
C THR A 190 -13.95 -6.60 -6.03
N PRO A 191 -14.38 -6.70 -7.31
CA PRO A 191 -14.77 -7.98 -7.90
C PRO A 191 -13.64 -9.02 -7.90
N GLN A 192 -12.38 -8.59 -8.03
CA GLN A 192 -11.23 -9.50 -7.98
C GLN A 192 -11.06 -10.18 -6.62
N LEU A 193 -11.33 -9.47 -5.53
CA LEU A 193 -11.31 -10.06 -4.18
C LEU A 193 -12.39 -11.13 -4.04
N LEU A 194 -13.59 -10.88 -4.58
CA LEU A 194 -14.67 -11.85 -4.61
C LEU A 194 -14.28 -13.12 -5.38
N PHE A 195 -13.66 -12.97 -6.55
CA PHE A 195 -13.19 -14.11 -7.33
C PHE A 195 -12.13 -14.93 -6.59
N ILE A 196 -11.14 -14.27 -5.96
CA ILE A 196 -10.11 -14.98 -5.21
C ILE A 196 -10.69 -15.71 -4.00
N LYS A 197 -11.64 -15.09 -3.27
CA LYS A 197 -12.33 -15.74 -2.16
C LYS A 197 -12.99 -17.05 -2.61
N GLN A 198 -13.67 -17.02 -3.74
CA GLN A 198 -14.33 -18.19 -4.30
C GLN A 198 -13.30 -19.25 -4.76
N ASP A 199 -12.25 -18.86 -5.47
CA ASP A 199 -11.19 -19.76 -5.94
C ASP A 199 -10.47 -20.45 -4.78
N VAL A 200 -10.13 -19.71 -3.73
CA VAL A 200 -9.54 -20.27 -2.50
C VAL A 200 -10.52 -21.22 -1.80
N ALA A 201 -11.82 -20.88 -1.75
CA ALA A 201 -12.82 -21.76 -1.17
C ALA A 201 -12.93 -23.08 -1.96
N ASP A 202 -12.93 -23.03 -3.29
CA ASP A 202 -13.02 -24.23 -4.12
C ASP A 202 -11.75 -25.08 -4.05
N LYS A 203 -10.56 -24.46 -4.05
CA LYS A 203 -9.29 -25.16 -3.80
C LYS A 203 -9.22 -25.79 -2.42
N SER A 204 -9.69 -25.09 -1.38
CA SER A 204 -9.70 -25.63 -0.01
C SER A 204 -10.64 -26.84 0.10
N ARG A 205 -11.84 -26.78 -0.48
CA ARG A 205 -12.76 -27.92 -0.57
C ARG A 205 -12.17 -29.10 -1.35
N ALA A 206 -11.40 -28.84 -2.40
CA ALA A 206 -10.76 -29.89 -3.19
C ALA A 206 -9.68 -30.63 -2.39
N ILE A 207 -8.95 -29.94 -1.51
CA ILE A 207 -7.91 -30.54 -0.65
C ILE A 207 -8.52 -31.29 0.54
N LEU A 208 -9.65 -30.82 1.07
CA LEU A 208 -10.34 -31.44 2.20
C LEU A 208 -11.21 -32.65 1.82
N ARG A 209 -11.34 -32.96 0.53
CA ARG A 209 -12.03 -34.14 -0.01
C ARG A 209 -11.01 -35.24 -0.32
#